data_AF-A0A4Z0PS35-F1
#
_entry.id   AF-A0A4Z0PS35-F1
#
_cell.length_a   1.000
_cell.length_b   1.000
_cell.length_c   1.000
_cell.angle_alpha   90.00
_cell.angle_beta   90.00
_cell.angle_gamma   90.00
#
_symmetry.space_group_name_H-M   'P 1'
#
loop_
_entity.id
_entity.type
_entity.pdbx_description
1 polymer ?
#
loop_
_entity_poly.entity_id
_entity_poly.type
_entity_poly.pdbx_seq_one_letter_code
_entity_poly.pdbx_strand_id
1 'polypeptide(L)'
;MRRDRDELRRRIHAQLNKGQELHALRARLWFGSEGVIWRKQQEEQSEAARCLTLLTNCVLLWNTVYMQEAVWPLQAQGYPVDETHFEYLLPSRYEHINRLGKYSFANPAQVDPQHRRSLRQP
;
A
#
# COMPACT_ATOMS: atom_id res chain seq x y z
N MET A 1 -34.05 -1.74 12.57
CA MET A 1 -34.45 -1.12 11.28
C MET A 1 -33.75 0.19 10.91
N ARG A 2 -33.63 1.22 11.78
CA ARG A 2 -32.80 2.44 11.47
C ARG A 2 -31.29 2.18 11.68
N ARG A 3 -30.91 1.53 12.78
CA ARG A 3 -29.50 1.18 13.08
C ARG A 3 -28.85 0.28 12.01
N ASP A 4 -29.56 -0.73 11.50
CA ASP A 4 -29.02 -1.64 10.47
C ASP A 4 -28.67 -0.91 9.16
N ARG A 5 -29.41 0.15 8.82
CA ARG A 5 -29.12 0.99 7.65
C ARG A 5 -27.87 1.84 7.83
N ASP A 6 -27.66 2.38 9.03
CA ASP A 6 -26.48 3.19 9.33
C ASP A 6 -25.21 2.33 9.40
N GLU A 7 -25.30 1.13 9.95
CA GLU A 7 -24.21 0.17 10.01
C GLU A 7 -23.83 -0.37 8.62
N LEU A 8 -24.84 -0.73 7.79
CA LEU A 8 -24.63 -1.11 6.40
C LEU A 8 -23.97 0.02 5.59
N ARG A 9 -24.41 1.26 5.79
CA ARG A 9 -23.85 2.45 5.13
C ARG A 9 -22.39 2.68 5.52
N ARG A 10 -22.04 2.56 6.81
CA ARG A 10 -20.64 2.64 7.28
C ARG A 10 -19.76 1.56 6.66
N ARG A 11 -20.23 0.31 6.62
CA ARG A 11 -19.50 -0.79 5.98
C ARG A 11 -19.28 -0.54 4.49
N ILE A 12 -20.31 -0.07 3.78
CA ILE A 12 -20.20 0.29 2.35
C ILE A 12 -19.16 1.41 2.15
N HIS A 13 -19.20 2.49 2.95
CA HIS A 13 -18.22 3.57 2.85
C HIS A 13 -16.80 3.12 3.19
N ALA A 14 -16.61 2.26 4.19
CA ALA A 14 -15.29 1.72 4.52
C ALA A 14 -14.71 0.87 3.37
N GLN A 15 -15.54 0.06 2.71
CA GLN A 15 -15.14 -0.73 1.53
C GLN A 15 -14.86 0.16 0.31
N LEU A 16 -15.68 1.20 0.09
CA LEU A 16 -15.46 2.20 -0.96
C LEU A 16 -14.14 2.94 -0.76
N ASN A 17 -13.85 3.40 0.45
CA ASN A 17 -12.60 4.09 0.76
C ASN A 17 -11.39 3.17 0.49
N LYS A 18 -11.47 1.90 0.89
CA LYS A 18 -10.43 0.88 0.57
C LYS A 18 -10.23 0.73 -0.93
N GLY A 19 -11.31 0.64 -1.70
CA GLY A 19 -11.27 0.55 -3.15
C GLY A 19 -10.67 1.79 -3.81
N GLN A 20 -11.11 2.98 -3.40
CA GLN A 20 -10.62 4.27 -3.91
C GLN A 20 -9.12 4.44 -3.68
N GLU A 21 -8.63 4.09 -2.49
CA GLU A 21 -7.20 4.17 -2.14
C GLU A 21 -6.35 3.18 -2.96
N LEU A 22 -6.85 1.97 -3.20
CA LEU A 22 -6.22 1.01 -4.10
C LEU A 22 -6.21 1.49 -5.56
N HIS A 23 -7.29 2.10 -6.01
CA HIS A 23 -7.35 2.70 -7.34
C HIS A 23 -6.37 3.89 -7.46
N ALA A 24 -6.26 4.72 -6.42
CA ALA A 24 -5.30 5.81 -6.35
C ALA A 24 -3.85 5.29 -6.40
N LEU A 25 -3.54 4.22 -5.66
CA LEU A 25 -2.26 3.53 -5.74
C LEU A 25 -1.96 3.02 -7.15
N ARG A 26 -2.92 2.31 -7.78
CA ARG A 26 -2.77 1.80 -9.15
C ARG A 26 -2.54 2.92 -10.16
N ALA A 27 -3.32 4.00 -10.08
CA ALA A 27 -3.14 5.17 -10.92
C ALA A 27 -1.77 5.83 -10.70
N ARG A 28 -1.28 5.85 -9.46
CA ARG A 28 0.06 6.35 -9.14
C ARG A 28 1.17 5.44 -9.67
N LEU A 29 1.01 4.12 -9.62
CA LEU A 29 1.99 3.17 -10.13
C LEU A 29 2.03 3.16 -11.66
N TRP A 30 0.89 3.41 -12.30
CA TRP A 30 0.81 3.53 -13.75
C TRP A 30 1.51 4.80 -14.25
N PHE A 31 2.75 4.63 -14.72
CA PHE A 31 3.64 5.71 -15.12
C PHE A 31 3.33 6.25 -16.53
N GLY A 32 3.40 7.57 -16.70
CA GLY A 32 3.49 8.23 -18.01
C GLY A 32 2.24 8.18 -18.90
N SER A 33 1.09 7.74 -18.41
CA SER A 33 -0.12 7.64 -19.25
C SER A 33 -1.44 7.94 -18.55
N GLU A 34 -1.45 8.49 -17.32
CA GLU A 34 -2.69 8.89 -16.60
C GLU A 34 -3.79 7.79 -16.54
N GLY A 35 -3.41 6.51 -16.60
CA GLY A 35 -4.34 5.39 -16.64
C GLY A 35 -4.85 5.00 -18.04
N VAL A 36 -4.32 5.58 -19.11
CA VAL A 36 -4.70 5.31 -20.50
C VAL A 36 -3.79 4.24 -21.11
N ILE A 37 -4.37 3.13 -21.55
CA ILE A 37 -3.64 2.04 -22.22
C ILE A 37 -3.50 2.37 -23.72
N TRP A 38 -2.34 2.85 -24.15
CA TRP A 38 -2.05 3.19 -25.56
C TRP A 38 -1.70 1.98 -26.46
N ARG A 39 -2.15 0.77 -26.11
CA ARG A 39 -1.80 -0.47 -26.82
C ARG A 39 -3.01 -0.99 -27.61
N LYS A 40 -2.82 -1.22 -28.91
CA LYS A 40 -3.90 -1.60 -29.86
C LYS A 40 -4.39 -3.05 -29.71
N GLN A 41 -3.61 -3.94 -29.10
CA GLN A 41 -3.89 -5.38 -29.04
C GLN A 41 -4.31 -5.83 -27.64
N GLN A 42 -5.41 -6.59 -27.54
CA GLN A 42 -6.02 -7.03 -26.29
C GLN A 42 -5.06 -7.80 -25.37
N GLU A 43 -4.19 -8.64 -25.94
CA GLU A 43 -3.18 -9.39 -25.19
C GLU A 43 -2.18 -8.46 -24.49
N GLU A 44 -1.69 -7.42 -25.18
CA GLU A 44 -0.77 -6.44 -24.58
C GLU A 44 -1.43 -5.65 -23.44
N GLN A 45 -2.74 -5.35 -23.55
CA GLN A 45 -3.50 -4.71 -22.46
C GLN A 45 -3.66 -5.63 -21.25
N SER A 46 -3.93 -6.91 -21.49
CA SER A 46 -4.03 -7.93 -20.45
C SER A 46 -2.70 -8.10 -19.71
N GLU A 47 -1.58 -8.20 -20.44
CA GLU A 47 -0.26 -8.29 -19.82
C GLU A 47 0.06 -7.07 -18.98
N ALA A 48 -0.21 -5.86 -19.49
CA ALA A 48 0.03 -4.64 -18.73
C ALA A 48 -0.83 -4.55 -17.46
N ALA A 49 -2.10 -4.98 -17.52
CA ALA A 49 -2.98 -5.07 -16.35
C ALA A 49 -2.50 -6.09 -15.31
N ARG A 50 -1.98 -7.24 -15.76
CA ARG A 50 -1.36 -8.26 -14.90
C ARG A 50 -0.11 -7.72 -14.21
N CYS A 51 0.78 -7.07 -14.95
CA CYS A 51 1.97 -6.43 -14.39
C CYS A 51 1.61 -5.35 -13.36
N LEU A 52 0.63 -4.49 -13.66
CA LEU A 52 0.18 -3.48 -12.70
C LEU A 52 -0.40 -4.13 -11.43
N THR A 53 -1.17 -5.20 -11.58
CA THR A 53 -1.72 -5.95 -10.45
C THR A 53 -0.61 -6.53 -9.58
N LEU A 54 0.41 -7.14 -10.21
CA LEU A 54 1.57 -7.67 -9.51
C LEU A 54 2.31 -6.58 -8.73
N LEU A 55 2.63 -5.46 -9.39
CA LEU A 55 3.30 -4.32 -8.76
C LEU A 55 2.50 -3.75 -7.59
N THR A 56 1.18 -3.64 -7.75
CA THR A 56 0.27 -3.19 -6.68
C THR A 56 0.38 -4.12 -5.47
N ASN A 57 0.31 -5.43 -5.70
CA ASN A 57 0.40 -6.42 -4.62
C ASN A 57 1.77 -6.38 -3.93
N CYS A 58 2.86 -6.19 -4.67
CA CYS A 58 4.20 -6.02 -4.08
C CYS A 58 4.27 -4.80 -3.15
N VAL A 59 3.66 -3.68 -3.54
CA VAL A 59 3.59 -2.48 -2.69
C VAL A 59 2.74 -2.73 -1.45
N LEU A 60 1.57 -3.38 -1.59
CA LEU A 60 0.72 -3.71 -0.45
C LEU A 60 1.45 -4.61 0.55
N LEU A 61 2.14 -5.64 0.06
CA LEU A 61 2.94 -6.54 0.88
C LEU A 61 4.04 -5.77 1.61
N TRP A 62 4.81 -4.95 0.88
CA TRP A 62 5.84 -4.11 1.46
C TRP A 62 5.27 -3.23 2.58
N ASN A 63 4.19 -2.50 2.32
CA ASN A 63 3.57 -1.63 3.30
C ASN A 63 3.10 -2.40 4.54
N THR A 64 2.51 -3.57 4.36
CA THR A 64 2.03 -4.41 5.45
C THR A 64 3.18 -4.88 6.35
N VAL A 65 4.28 -5.35 5.73
CA VAL A 65 5.48 -5.77 6.47
C VAL A 65 6.07 -4.59 7.25
N TYR A 66 6.22 -3.42 6.64
CA TYR A 66 6.79 -2.26 7.32
C TYR A 66 5.88 -1.67 8.40
N MET A 67 4.56 -1.76 8.24
CA MET A 67 3.63 -1.41 9.31
C MET A 67 3.80 -2.33 10.51
N GLN A 68 3.95 -3.64 10.29
CA GLN A 68 4.21 -4.60 11.37
C GLN A 68 5.55 -4.31 12.06
N GLU A 69 6.60 -4.01 11.30
CA GLU A 69 7.90 -3.61 11.84
C GLU A 69 7.82 -2.32 12.67
N ALA A 70 6.92 -1.40 12.34
CA ALA A 70 6.72 -0.19 13.14
C ALA A 70 5.93 -0.46 14.44
N VAL A 71 5.00 -1.42 14.41
CA VAL A 71 4.17 -1.77 15.56
C VAL A 71 4.93 -2.56 16.62
N TRP A 72 5.80 -3.50 16.22
CA TRP A 72 6.51 -4.37 17.17
C TRP A 72 7.35 -3.61 18.22
N PRO A 73 8.19 -2.64 17.86
CA PRO A 73 8.94 -1.84 18.83
C PRO A 73 8.03 -1.03 19.76
N LEU A 74 6.90 -0.53 19.27
CA LEU A 74 5.94 0.21 20.09
C LEU A 74 5.30 -0.69 21.16
N GLN A 75 4.91 -1.92 20.77
CA GLN A 75 4.42 -2.93 21.72
C GLN A 75 5.50 -3.30 22.74
N ALA A 76 6.75 -3.49 22.30
CA ALA A 76 7.87 -3.83 23.18
C ALA A 76 8.19 -2.71 24.19
N GLN A 77 7.92 -1.45 23.84
CA GLN A 77 8.07 -0.28 24.73
C GLN A 77 6.88 -0.11 25.70
N GLY A 78 5.90 -1.00 25.67
CA GLY A 78 4.72 -0.95 26.52
C GLY A 78 3.64 0.02 26.05
N TYR A 79 3.70 0.49 24.80
CA TYR A 79 2.65 1.31 24.23
C TYR A 79 1.38 0.46 24.05
N PRO A 80 0.20 0.92 24.49
CA PRO A 80 -1.04 0.17 24.31
C PRO A 80 -1.42 0.16 22.82
N VAL A 81 -1.25 -1.00 22.19
CA VAL A 81 -1.69 -1.24 20.81
C VAL A 81 -2.96 -2.06 20.84
N ASP A 82 -4.09 -1.39 20.60
CA ASP A 82 -5.38 -2.07 20.42
C ASP A 82 -5.49 -2.60 18.99
N GLU A 83 -5.63 -3.91 18.85
CA GLU A 83 -5.71 -4.62 17.58
C GLU A 83 -6.95 -4.19 16.76
N THR A 84 -8.00 -3.67 17.40
CA THR A 84 -9.15 -3.15 16.64
C THR A 84 -8.75 -2.00 15.75
N HIS A 85 -7.68 -1.25 16.07
CA HIS A 85 -7.21 -0.17 15.21
C HIS A 85 -6.60 -0.65 13.88
N PHE A 86 -6.18 -1.92 13.79
CA PHE A 86 -5.64 -2.46 12.55
C PHE A 86 -6.67 -2.49 11.41
N GLU A 87 -7.97 -2.48 11.72
CA GLU A 87 -9.02 -2.42 10.70
C GLU A 87 -9.03 -1.10 9.90
N TYR A 88 -8.43 -0.05 10.47
CA TYR A 88 -8.28 1.28 9.87
C TYR A 88 -6.92 1.48 9.18
N LEU A 89 -5.99 0.53 9.31
CA LEU A 89 -4.73 0.57 8.57
C LEU A 89 -4.98 0.23 7.11
N LEU A 90 -4.56 1.15 6.24
CA LEU A 90 -4.67 1.00 4.80
C LEU A 90 -3.26 0.77 4.23
N PRO A 91 -2.91 -0.46 3.81
CA PRO A 91 -1.59 -0.76 3.25
C PRO A 91 -1.40 -0.20 1.84
N SER A 92 -2.30 0.65 1.34
CA SER A 92 -2.25 1.25 0.00
C SER A 92 -1.49 2.57 -0.07
N ARG A 93 -0.99 3.12 1.05
CA ARG A 93 -0.26 4.40 1.07
C ARG A 93 0.97 4.38 0.15
N TYR A 94 1.22 5.47 -0.56
CA TYR A 94 2.26 5.52 -1.59
C TYR A 94 3.08 6.81 -1.62
N GLU A 95 2.85 7.76 -0.71
CA GLU A 95 3.62 9.03 -0.71
C GLU A 95 5.12 8.79 -0.43
N HIS A 96 5.45 7.70 0.24
CA HIS A 96 6.83 7.32 0.56
C HIS A 96 7.57 6.62 -0.58
N ILE A 97 6.88 6.26 -1.67
CA ILE A 97 7.46 5.58 -2.83
C ILE A 97 7.99 6.62 -3.80
N ASN A 98 9.31 6.64 -3.97
CA ASN A 98 9.90 7.49 -4.99
C ASN A 98 9.72 6.86 -6.38
N ARG A 99 8.87 7.48 -7.21
CA ARG A 99 8.63 7.08 -8.62
C ARG A 99 9.53 7.83 -9.60
N LEU A 100 10.04 9.00 -9.22
CA LEU A 100 10.67 9.97 -10.12
C LEU A 100 11.98 10.50 -9.55
N GLY A 101 13.01 10.58 -10.39
CA GLY A 101 14.29 11.19 -10.01
C GLY A 101 15.35 10.15 -9.64
N LYS A 102 16.16 10.48 -8.64
CA LYS A 102 17.38 9.71 -8.33
C LYS A 102 17.07 8.62 -7.31
N TYR A 103 17.54 7.41 -7.62
CA TYR A 103 17.49 6.26 -6.73
C TYR A 103 18.84 6.14 -6.04
N SER A 104 18.82 6.09 -4.71
CA SER A 104 19.98 5.75 -3.90
C SER A 104 19.78 4.34 -3.38
N PHE A 105 20.64 3.42 -3.81
CA PHE A 105 20.67 2.08 -3.28
C PHE A 105 21.56 2.10 -2.04
N ALA A 106 21.02 1.65 -0.90
CA ALA A 106 21.80 1.52 0.31
C ALA A 106 22.96 0.54 0.08
N ASN A 107 24.11 0.80 0.69
CA ASN A 107 25.19 -0.19 0.73
C ASN A 107 24.61 -1.44 1.43
N PRO A 108 24.80 -2.68 0.92
CA PRO A 108 24.29 -3.89 1.54
C PRO A 108 24.61 -4.02 3.05
N ALA A 109 25.65 -3.34 3.54
CA ALA A 109 25.97 -3.23 4.97
C ALA A 109 24.94 -2.45 5.83
N GLN A 110 24.06 -1.65 5.23
CA GLN A 110 23.00 -0.87 5.91
C GLN A 110 21.64 -1.57 5.89
N VAL A 111 21.60 -2.79 5.37
CA VAL A 111 20.37 -3.56 5.24
C VAL A 111 20.34 -4.57 6.39
N ASP A 112 19.26 -4.55 7.17
CA ASP A 112 19.00 -5.50 8.26
C ASP A 112 19.13 -6.96 7.73
N PRO A 113 19.55 -7.98 8.52
CA PRO A 113 19.56 -9.40 8.13
C PRO A 113 18.38 -9.90 7.29
N GLN A 114 17.18 -9.31 7.42
CA GLN A 114 16.01 -9.62 6.58
C GLN A 114 15.99 -8.86 5.23
N HIS A 115 17.09 -8.22 4.84
CA HIS A 115 17.24 -7.37 3.66
C HIS A 115 16.25 -6.18 3.60
N ARG A 116 15.88 -5.62 4.75
CA ARG A 116 14.93 -4.50 4.87
C ARG A 116 15.63 -3.17 5.13
N ARG A 117 15.02 -2.09 4.64
CA ARG A 117 15.41 -0.71 4.93
C ARG A 117 15.03 -0.40 6.39
N SER A 118 15.90 0.26 7.13
CA SER A 118 15.57 0.74 8.47
C SER A 118 14.39 1.72 8.46
N LEU A 119 13.55 1.64 9.49
CA LEU A 119 12.48 2.61 9.72
C LEU A 119 13.09 4.00 9.96
N ARG A 120 12.40 5.04 9.47
CA ARG A 120 12.75 6.42 9.83
C ARG A 120 12.39 6.63 11.30
N GLN A 121 13.38 7.01 12.10
CA GLN A 121 13.12 7.45 13.47
C GLN A 121 12.40 8.81 13.42
N PRO A 122 11.43 9.04 14.33
CA PRO A 122 10.75 10.33 14.43
C PRO A 122 11.71 11.47 14.79
#